data_AF-A0A455U4B7-F1
#
_entry.id   AF-A0A455U4B7-F1
#
_cell.length_a   1.000
_cell.length_b   1.000
_cell.length_c   1.000
_cell.angle_alpha   90.00
_cell.angle_beta   90.00
_cell.angle_gamma   90.00
#
_symmetry.space_group_name_H-M   'P 1'
#
loop_
_entity.id
_entity.type
_entity.pdbx_description
1 polymer ?
#
loop_
_entity_poly.entity_id
_entity_poly.type
_entity_poly.pdbx_seq_one_letter_code
_entity_poly.pdbx_strand_id
1 'polypeptide(L)' 'MAIPSDGSYGIEEGIIYSYPVRCQGGKYEIVQGFEIDAFSEEKMKATEKELREERAAVEHLLG' A
#
# COMPACT_ATOMS: atom_id res chain seq x y z
N MET A 1 -3.08 4.89 7.24
CA MET A 1 -3.02 3.63 8.02
C MET A 1 -2.40 2.58 7.12
N ALA A 2 -1.57 1.69 7.67
CA ALA A 2 -1.01 0.55 6.94
C ALA A 2 -2.05 -0.57 6.91
N ILE A 3 -2.57 -0.91 5.73
CA ILE A 3 -3.63 -1.89 5.50
C ILE A 3 -3.28 -2.75 4.28
N PRO A 4 -3.90 -3.94 4.08
CA PRO A 4 -3.69 -4.73 2.87
C PRO A 4 -4.01 -3.90 1.63
N SER A 5 -3.07 -3.85 0.68
CA SER A 5 -3.27 -3.20 -0.61
C SER A 5 -4.42 -3.88 -1.37
N ASP A 6 -5.30 -3.06 -1.95
CA ASP A 6 -6.45 -3.47 -2.79
C ASP A 6 -6.30 -3.01 -4.25
N GLY A 7 -5.09 -2.64 -4.66
CA GLY A 7 -4.84 -2.04 -5.99
C GLY A 7 -4.99 -0.52 -6.03
N SER A 8 -5.47 0.12 -4.96
CA SER A 8 -5.64 1.58 -4.92
C SER A 8 -4.32 2.30 -5.23
N TYR A 9 -4.43 3.33 -6.06
CA TYR A 9 -3.31 4.17 -6.49
C TYR A 9 -2.18 3.41 -7.22
N GLY A 10 -2.49 2.27 -7.84
CA GLY A 10 -1.54 1.51 -8.66
C GLY A 10 -0.54 0.67 -7.88
N ILE A 11 -0.75 0.49 -6.58
CA ILE A 11 0.04 -0.42 -5.73
C ILE A 11 -0.57 -1.81 -5.81
N GLU A 12 0.15 -2.82 -6.30
CA GLU A 12 -0.47 -4.14 -6.46
C GLU A 12 -0.82 -4.79 -5.11
N GLU A 13 -1.78 -5.69 -5.11
CA GLU A 13 -2.17 -6.45 -3.91
C GLU A 13 -1.02 -7.33 -3.37
N GLY A 14 -1.20 -7.81 -2.13
CA GLY A 14 -0.29 -8.78 -1.52
C GLY A 14 0.76 -8.21 -0.58
N ILE A 15 0.81 -6.89 -0.39
CA ILE A 15 1.60 -6.21 0.65
C ILE A 15 0.70 -5.39 1.57
N ILE A 16 1.19 -5.10 2.78
CA ILE A 16 0.60 -4.07 3.65
C ILE A 16 1.20 -2.73 3.23
N TYR A 17 0.34 -1.77 2.84
CA TYR A 17 0.77 -0.46 2.36
C TYR A 17 0.01 0.66 3.07
N SER A 18 0.64 1.83 3.21
CA SER A 18 0.03 2.96 3.93
C SER A 18 -0.82 3.82 3.00
N TYR A 19 -2.08 4.00 3.36
CA TYR A 19 -3.04 4.82 2.60
C TYR A 19 -3.65 5.94 3.44
N PRO A 20 -4.10 7.05 2.80
CA PRO A 20 -5.05 7.96 3.41
C PRO A 20 -6.40 7.26 3.59
N VAL A 21 -6.88 7.18 4.83
CA VAL A 21 -8.13 6.49 5.14
C VAL A 21 -9.05 7.36 5.97
N ARG A 22 -10.35 7.14 5.83
CA ARG A 22 -11.37 7.62 6.76
C ARG A 22 -11.82 6.46 7.64
N CYS A 23 -11.83 6.66 8.95
CA CYS A 23 -12.31 5.67 9.91
C CYS A 23 -13.68 6.07 10.47
N GLN A 24 -14.67 5.20 10.33
CA GLN A 24 -16.03 5.44 10.83
C GLN A 24 -16.68 4.12 11.27
N GLY A 25 -17.27 4.10 12.47
CA GLY A 25 -18.02 2.94 12.95
C GLY A 25 -17.20 1.64 13.06
N GLY A 26 -15.91 1.74 13.39
CA GLY A 26 -15.01 0.58 13.48
C GLY A 26 -14.54 0.03 12.12
N LYS A 27 -14.86 0.73 11.02
CA LYS A 27 -14.40 0.40 9.67
C LYS A 27 -13.48 1.49 9.15
N TYR A 28 -12.61 1.13 8.22
CA TYR A 28 -11.79 2.08 7.46
C TYR A 28 -12.17 2.00 5.98
N GLU A 29 -12.01 3.12 5.28
CA GLU A 29 -12.16 3.22 3.84
C GLU A 29 -10.99 4.03 3.29
N ILE A 30 -10.34 3.54 2.23
CA ILE A 30 -9.33 4.31 1.51
C ILE A 30 -10.03 5.51 0.87
N VAL A 31 -9.53 6.71 1.17
CA VAL A 31 -10.02 7.92 0.50
C VAL A 31 -9.55 7.85 -0.94
N GLN A 32 -10.48 7.93 -1.90
CA GLN A 32 -10.23 7.84 -3.34
C GLN A 32 -10.22 9.23 -4.01
N GLY A 33 -9.74 9.29 -5.25
CA GLY A 33 -9.84 10.50 -6.10
C GLY A 33 -8.69 11.50 -5.94
N PHE A 34 -7.56 11.08 -5.38
CA PHE A 34 -6.33 11.88 -5.41
C PHE A 34 -5.60 11.66 -6.74
N GLU A 35 -5.17 12.75 -7.36
CA GLU A 35 -4.21 12.69 -8.45
C GLU A 35 -2.81 12.50 -7.87
N ILE A 36 -2.06 11.57 -8.46
CA ILE A 36 -0.68 11.29 -8.07
C ILE A 36 0.21 11.93 -9.12
N ASP A 37 1.00 12.92 -8.71
CA ASP A 37 2.00 13.51 -9.58
C ASP A 37 3.23 12.60 -9.73
N ALA A 38 4.07 12.90 -10.71
CA ALA A 38 5.24 12.07 -11.03
C ALA A 38 6.23 11.93 -9.86
N PHE A 39 6.37 12.99 -9.04
CA PHE A 39 7.23 12.95 -7.86
C PHE A 39 6.70 11.97 -6.80
N SER A 40 5.41 12.06 -6.50
CA SER A 40 4.73 11.18 -5.56
C SER A 40 4.75 9.74 -6.05
N GLU A 41 4.50 9.52 -7.34
CA GLU A 41 4.55 8.19 -7.97
C GLU A 41 5.93 7.54 -7.84
N GLU A 42 7.02 8.29 -8.06
CA GLU A 42 8.39 7.80 -7.88
C GLU A 42 8.63 7.34 -6.43
N LYS A 43 8.21 8.13 -5.44
CA LYS A 43 8.38 7.79 -4.02
C LYS A 43 7.51 6.62 -3.60
N MET A 44 6.30 6.53 -4.12
CA MET A 44 5.40 5.40 -3.90
C MET A 44 6.01 4.11 -4.45
N LYS A 45 6.53 4.12 -5.68
CA LYS A 45 7.22 2.96 -6.28
C LYS A 45 8.47 2.53 -5.50
N ALA A 46 9.24 3.49 -4.99
CA ALA A 46 10.41 3.18 -4.17
C ALA A 46 10.00 2.45 -2.87
N THR A 47 8.94 2.92 -2.21
CA THR A 47 8.41 2.31 -0.98
C THR A 47 7.77 0.95 -1.25
N GLU A 48 7.00 0.82 -2.34
CA GLU A 48 6.42 -0.45 -2.76
C GLU A 48 7.51 -1.51 -3.00
N LYS A 49 8.58 -1.13 -3.69
CA LYS A 49 9.72 -2.02 -3.94
C LYS A 49 10.34 -2.52 -2.63
N GLU A 50 10.61 -1.62 -1.69
CA GLU A 50 11.14 -1.96 -0.35
C GLU A 50 10.25 -2.98 0.36
N LEU A 51 8.94 -2.74 0.43
CA LEU A 51 7.98 -3.64 1.09
C LEU A 51 7.87 -5.01 0.40
N ARG A 52 8.01 -5.07 -0.92
CA ARG A 52 8.05 -6.33 -1.66
C ARG A 52 9.33 -7.12 -1.38
N GLU A 53 10.47 -6.44 -1.28
CA GLU A 53 11.74 -7.06 -0.88
C GLU A 53 11.67 -7.62 0.55
N GLU A 54 11.07 -6.88 1.49
CA GLU A 54 10.81 -7.37 2.85
C GLU A 54 9.88 -8.59 2.87
N ARG A 55 8.78 -8.56 2.10
CA ARG A 55 7.87 -9.70 1.97
C ARG A 55 8.58 -10.93 1.40
N ALA A 56 9.39 -10.77 0.36
CA ALA A 56 10.16 -11.86 -0.23
C ALA A 56 11.17 -12.45 0.78
N ALA A 57 11.80 -11.60 1.61
CA ALA A 57 12.73 -12.04 2.64
C ALA A 57 12.07 -12.96 3.68
N VAL A 58 10.78 -12.75 4.00
CA VAL A 58 10.03 -13.57 4.96
C VAL A 58 9.17 -14.65 4.31
N GLU A 59 9.17 -14.78 2.98
CA GLU A 59 8.31 -15.71 2.23
C GLU A 59 8.48 -17.16 2.68
N HIS A 60 9.71 -17.56 3.03
CA HIS A 60 10.03 -18.88 3.57
C HIS A 60 9.36 -19.21 4.92
N LEU A 61 8.82 -18.20 5.63
CA LEU A 61 8.07 -18.39 6.87
C LEU A 61 6.57 -18.60 6.63
N LEU A 62 6.10 -18.40 5.39
CA LEU A 62 4.67 -18.39 5.05
C LEU A 62 4.12 -19.75 4.58
N GLY A 63 4.96 -20.79 4.53
CA GLY A 63 4.56 -22.18 4.30
C GLY A 63 4.73 -22.66 2.87
#